data_AF-A0A4Q5U9D0-F1
#
_entry.id   AF-A0A4Q5U9D0-F1
#
_cell.length_a   1.000
_cell.length_b   1.000
_cell.length_c   1.000
_cell.angle_alpha   90.00
_cell.angle_beta   90.00
_cell.angle_gamma   90.00
#
_symmetry.space_group_name_H-M   'P 1'
#
loop_
_entity.id
_entity.type
_entity.pdbx_description
1 polymer ?
#
loop_
_entity_poly.entity_id
_entity_poly.type
_entity_poly.pdbx_seq_one_letter_code
_entity_poly.pdbx_strand_id
1 'polypeptide(L)'
;MNFGLLILLLLIILVVVAWYLQRANGNGTATADSASGSPSSLVSPSEKEPVFSWWEQLPSDLQFDLAIFLAGYTLEVWNKYTDGHALTWRNSTSSPWVRLDPFLLTRTLQSLRVAVNGHERRAGQSIRALMEEFIDPVVALQDGTWSTDYPVKKCLLAIYNLLKSVIEKDEATADHGLYSLSIGQLLDCLDLSGLYSADEIENLLTVWKKSHNPGSLASGIPV
;
A
#
# COMPACT_ATOMS: atom_id res chain seq x y z
N MET A 1 -28.46 15.68 33.40
CA MET A 1 -28.05 15.88 31.98
C MET A 1 -27.19 17.11 31.91
N ASN A 2 -25.93 16.97 31.50
CA ASN A 2 -24.98 18.10 31.44
C ASN A 2 -25.22 18.92 30.17
N PHE A 3 -26.03 19.98 30.30
CA PHE A 3 -26.33 20.90 29.20
C PHE A 3 -25.07 21.47 28.53
N GLY A 4 -23.97 21.64 29.27
CA GLY A 4 -22.70 22.10 28.71
C GLY A 4 -22.08 21.14 27.69
N LEU A 5 -22.23 19.82 27.88
CA LEU A 5 -21.68 18.82 26.95
C LEU A 5 -22.48 18.76 25.65
N LEU A 6 -23.79 19.02 25.72
CA LEU A 6 -24.68 19.06 24.55
C LEU A 6 -24.40 20.30 23.68
N ILE A 7 -24.14 21.46 24.31
CA ILE A 7 -23.74 22.69 23.60
C ILE A 7 -22.38 22.51 22.91
N LEU A 8 -21.42 21.86 23.57
CA LEU A 8 -20.10 21.58 22.98
C LEU A 8 -20.22 20.67 21.74
N LEU A 9 -21.03 19.62 21.83
CA LEU A 9 -21.27 18.69 20.73
C LEU A 9 -21.93 19.38 19.52
N LEU A 10 -22.90 20.26 19.77
CA LEU A 10 -23.54 21.06 18.72
C LEU A 10 -22.54 21.99 18.01
N LEU A 11 -21.65 22.63 18.75
CA LEU A 11 -20.61 23.50 18.16
C LEU A 11 -19.64 22.72 17.27
N ILE A 12 -19.21 21.53 17.70
CA ILE A 12 -18.31 20.68 16.90
C ILE A 12 -18.99 20.27 15.59
N ILE A 13 -20.26 19.86 15.64
CA ILE A 13 -21.02 19.50 14.44
C ILE A 13 -21.14 20.69 13.47
N LEU A 14 -21.39 21.90 14.00
CA LEU A 14 -21.51 23.11 13.20
C LEU A 14 -20.21 23.46 12.45
N VAL A 15 -19.06 23.29 13.12
CA VAL A 15 -17.73 23.50 12.51
C VAL A 15 -17.47 22.48 11.39
N VAL A 16 -17.78 21.21 11.62
CA VAL A 16 -17.59 20.16 10.60
C VAL A 16 -18.47 20.40 9.37
N VAL A 17 -19.73 20.79 9.57
CA VAL A 17 -20.66 21.11 8.47
C VAL A 17 -20.19 22.33 7.69
N ALA A 18 -19.75 23.39 8.37
CA ALA A 18 -19.24 24.59 7.71
C ALA A 18 -17.99 24.30 6.86
N TRP A 19 -17.07 23.49 7.38
CA TRP A 19 -15.88 23.05 6.63
C TRP A 19 -16.25 22.21 5.41
N TYR A 20 -17.20 21.28 5.55
CA TYR A 20 -17.67 20.46 4.44
C TYR A 20 -18.32 21.29 3.33
N LEU A 21 -19.13 22.29 3.69
CA LEU A 21 -19.76 23.20 2.73
C LEU A 21 -18.75 24.11 2.01
N GLN A 22 -17.72 24.60 2.71
CA GLN A 22 -16.64 25.35 2.06
C GLN A 22 -15.87 24.49 1.04
N ARG A 23 -15.62 23.23 1.38
CA ARG A 23 -14.94 22.30 0.46
C ARG A 23 -15.80 21.94 -0.75
N ALA A 24 -17.12 21.80 -0.57
CA ALA A 24 -18.04 21.54 -1.68
C ALA A 24 -18.16 22.72 -2.65
N ASN A 25 -18.07 23.97 -2.16
CA ASN A 25 -18.13 25.17 -3.01
C ASN A 25 -16.80 25.57 -3.67
N GLY A 26 -15.68 24.92 -3.34
CA GLY A 26 -14.35 25.26 -3.88
C GLY A 26 -14.09 24.77 -5.31
N ASN A 27 -15.01 24.04 -5.95
CA ASN A 27 -14.77 23.36 -7.24
C ASN A 27 -15.43 24.02 -8.47
N GLY A 28 -15.74 25.32 -8.44
CA GLY A 28 -16.43 25.91 -9.59
C GLY A 28 -16.38 27.43 -9.70
N THR A 29 -15.20 28.00 -9.94
CA THR A 29 -15.07 29.30 -10.62
C THR A 29 -13.78 29.34 -11.44
N ALA A 30 -13.84 28.80 -12.66
CA ALA A 30 -12.90 29.14 -13.72
C ALA A 30 -13.31 30.50 -14.29
N THR A 31 -12.68 31.57 -13.81
CA THR A 31 -12.73 32.88 -14.46
C THR A 31 -11.74 32.88 -15.62
N ALA A 32 -12.29 32.93 -16.84
CA ALA A 32 -11.55 33.27 -18.04
C ALA A 32 -11.30 34.78 -18.04
N ASP A 33 -10.03 35.19 -18.07
CA ASP A 33 -9.62 36.50 -18.56
C ASP A 33 -8.30 36.39 -19.31
N SER A 34 -8.20 37.24 -20.33
CA SER A 34 -7.41 37.05 -21.54
C SER A 34 -5.98 37.58 -21.46
N ALA A 35 -5.09 36.88 -22.19
CA ALA A 35 -3.97 37.37 -23.00
C ALA A 35 -2.91 38.32 -22.37
N SER A 36 -1.67 37.82 -22.25
CA SER A 36 -0.55 38.28 -23.09
C SER A 36 0.78 37.57 -22.75
N GLY A 37 1.55 37.20 -23.78
CA GLY A 37 3.01 37.34 -23.76
C GLY A 37 3.89 36.15 -23.31
N SER A 38 4.50 35.50 -24.31
CA SER A 38 5.80 34.79 -24.31
C SER A 38 5.82 33.26 -24.08
N PRO A 39 6.44 32.49 -25.01
CA PRO A 39 6.53 31.05 -24.92
C PRO A 39 7.77 30.65 -24.11
N SER A 40 7.62 30.49 -22.81
CA SER A 40 8.52 29.63 -22.04
C SER A 40 7.88 28.25 -22.02
N SER A 41 8.52 27.31 -22.71
CA SER A 41 8.20 25.88 -22.70
C SER A 41 8.32 25.35 -21.26
N LEU A 42 7.23 25.53 -20.51
CA LEU A 42 6.94 24.76 -19.32
C LEU A 42 6.45 23.42 -19.83
N VAL A 43 7.33 22.43 -19.74
CA VAL A 43 6.97 21.02 -19.79
C VAL A 43 5.87 20.83 -18.76
N SER A 44 4.63 20.75 -19.22
CA SER A 44 3.51 20.30 -18.41
C SER A 44 3.92 18.99 -17.74
N PRO A 45 3.67 18.79 -16.44
CA PRO A 45 3.82 17.48 -15.84
C PRO A 45 2.93 16.56 -16.67
N SER A 46 3.56 15.61 -17.36
CA SER A 46 2.86 14.55 -18.07
C SER A 46 1.87 13.96 -17.06
N GLU A 47 0.58 14.23 -17.24
CA GLU A 47 -0.49 13.40 -16.70
C GLU A 47 -0.21 12.03 -17.32
N LYS A 48 0.55 11.20 -16.61
CA LYS A 48 0.66 9.78 -16.93
C LYS A 48 -0.78 9.30 -16.89
N GLU A 49 -1.30 8.89 -18.04
CA GLU A 49 -2.59 8.18 -18.13
C GLU A 49 -2.67 7.15 -17.00
N PRO A 50 -3.86 6.91 -16.43
CA PRO A 50 -4.01 5.90 -15.40
C PRO A 50 -3.41 4.61 -15.94
N VAL A 51 -2.31 4.16 -15.33
CA VAL A 51 -1.74 2.84 -15.59
C VAL A 51 -2.90 1.88 -15.37
N PHE A 52 -3.39 1.29 -16.46
CA PHE A 52 -4.56 0.43 -16.43
C PHE A 52 -4.26 -0.70 -15.44
N SER A 53 -4.84 -0.60 -14.24
CA SER A 53 -4.59 -1.48 -13.09
C SER A 53 -5.39 -2.77 -13.27
N TRP A 54 -5.10 -3.51 -14.34
CA TRP A 54 -5.81 -4.73 -14.72
C TRP A 54 -5.89 -5.77 -13.59
N TRP A 55 -4.95 -5.72 -12.63
CA TRP A 55 -4.94 -6.58 -11.45
C TRP A 55 -6.15 -6.35 -10.52
N GLU A 56 -6.79 -5.17 -10.55
CA GLU A 56 -8.03 -4.90 -9.79
C GLU A 56 -9.19 -5.79 -10.22
N GLN A 57 -9.17 -6.27 -11.46
CA GLN A 57 -10.23 -7.11 -12.03
C GLN A 57 -9.98 -8.61 -11.77
N LEU A 58 -8.84 -8.98 -11.18
CA LEU A 58 -8.54 -10.37 -10.86
C LEU A 58 -9.43 -10.88 -9.72
N PRO A 59 -9.77 -12.19 -9.70
CA PRO A 59 -10.29 -12.86 -8.52
C PRO A 59 -9.37 -12.68 -7.31
N SER A 60 -9.93 -12.61 -6.09
CA SER A 60 -9.18 -12.34 -4.86
C SER A 60 -8.01 -13.30 -4.62
N ASP A 61 -8.17 -14.59 -4.94
CA ASP A 61 -7.09 -15.58 -4.78
C ASP A 61 -5.89 -15.28 -5.71
N LEU A 62 -6.18 -14.82 -6.93
CA LEU A 62 -5.15 -14.40 -7.90
C LEU A 62 -4.54 -13.04 -7.54
N GLN A 63 -5.31 -12.11 -6.96
CA GLN A 63 -4.76 -10.87 -6.40
C GLN A 63 -3.82 -11.18 -5.24
N PHE A 64 -4.20 -12.10 -4.36
CA PHE A 64 -3.37 -12.50 -3.22
C PHE A 64 -2.07 -13.16 -3.69
N ASP A 65 -2.13 -14.08 -4.65
CA ASP A 65 -0.94 -14.69 -5.24
C ASP A 65 -0.02 -13.66 -5.92
N LEU A 66 -0.57 -12.76 -6.74
CA LEU A 66 0.19 -11.67 -7.36
C LEU A 66 0.87 -10.77 -6.31
N ALA A 67 0.15 -10.44 -5.23
CA ALA A 67 0.71 -9.62 -4.17
C ALA A 67 1.88 -10.32 -3.46
N ILE A 68 1.78 -11.63 -3.18
CA ILE A 68 2.90 -12.38 -2.61
C ILE A 68 4.08 -12.46 -3.59
N PHE A 69 3.80 -12.66 -4.88
CA PHE A 69 4.82 -12.68 -5.92
C PHE A 69 5.61 -11.37 -5.93
N LEU A 70 4.92 -10.22 -6.02
CA LEU A 70 5.53 -8.89 -6.01
C LEU A 70 6.25 -8.59 -4.69
N ALA A 71 5.67 -8.98 -3.56
CA ALA A 71 6.29 -8.81 -2.25
C ALA A 71 7.61 -9.59 -2.10
N GLY A 72 7.78 -10.68 -2.85
CA GLY A 72 9.07 -11.37 -2.95
C GLY A 72 10.19 -10.47 -3.49
N TYR A 73 9.88 -9.55 -4.41
CA TYR A 73 10.84 -8.62 -5.00
C TYR A 73 11.10 -7.40 -4.10
N THR A 74 10.13 -6.98 -3.29
CA THR A 74 10.32 -5.86 -2.36
C THR A 74 11.22 -6.21 -1.16
N LEU A 75 11.51 -7.50 -0.93
CA LEU A 75 12.51 -7.92 0.05
C LEU A 75 13.89 -7.34 -0.21
N GLU A 76 14.29 -7.16 -1.47
CA GLU A 76 15.58 -6.56 -1.78
C GLU A 76 15.64 -5.08 -1.36
N VAL A 77 14.54 -4.35 -1.57
CA VAL A 77 14.38 -2.97 -1.10
C VAL A 77 14.51 -2.90 0.41
N TRP A 78 13.82 -3.82 1.11
CA TRP A 78 13.90 -3.94 2.56
C TRP A 78 15.33 -4.24 3.04
N ASN A 79 15.98 -5.27 2.51
CA ASN A 79 17.31 -5.68 2.94
C ASN A 79 18.34 -4.55 2.75
N LYS A 80 18.31 -3.86 1.59
CA LYS A 80 19.17 -2.70 1.33
C LYS A 80 18.94 -1.58 2.36
N TYR A 81 17.68 -1.34 2.75
CA TYR A 81 17.38 -0.37 3.79
C TYR A 81 17.92 -0.82 5.16
N THR A 82 17.67 -2.07 5.57
CA THR A 82 18.08 -2.58 6.89
C THR A 82 19.59 -2.68 7.06
N ASP A 83 20.34 -2.88 5.98
CA ASP A 83 21.80 -2.94 6.02
C ASP A 83 22.44 -1.57 6.32
N GLY A 84 21.77 -0.48 5.94
CA GLY A 84 22.27 0.89 6.09
C GLY A 84 21.62 1.71 7.21
N HIS A 85 20.49 1.28 7.76
CA HIS A 85 19.66 2.10 8.65
C HIS A 85 19.38 1.43 9.99
N ALA A 86 19.36 2.25 11.05
CA ALA A 86 18.90 1.80 12.36
C ALA A 86 17.38 1.63 12.34
N LEU A 87 16.91 0.39 12.55
CA LEU A 87 15.49 0.08 12.63
C LEU A 87 14.92 0.35 14.03
N THR A 88 15.06 1.58 14.50
CA THR A 88 14.68 1.96 15.86
C THR A 88 13.98 3.30 15.89
N TRP A 89 12.97 3.42 16.76
CA TRP A 89 12.25 4.68 16.98
C TRP A 89 11.88 4.85 18.47
N ARG A 90 11.31 6.00 18.81
CA ARG A 90 10.72 6.27 20.13
C ARG A 90 9.35 6.91 19.97
N ASN A 91 8.39 6.44 20.74
CA ASN A 91 7.03 7.00 20.74
C ASN A 91 6.94 8.34 21.49
N SER A 92 7.94 8.67 22.32
CA SER A 92 8.09 9.96 22.99
C SER A 92 9.55 10.24 23.35
N THR A 93 9.88 11.48 23.70
CA THR A 93 11.23 11.88 24.12
C THR A 93 11.74 11.10 25.34
N SER A 94 10.83 10.70 26.25
CA SER A 94 11.14 9.93 27.46
C SER A 94 10.97 8.42 27.33
N SER A 95 10.44 7.92 26.21
CA SER A 95 10.20 6.49 26.01
C SER A 95 11.50 5.73 25.70
N PRO A 96 11.58 4.42 26.04
CA PRO A 96 12.66 3.56 25.57
C PRO A 96 12.65 3.47 24.04
N TRP A 97 13.82 3.17 23.46
CA TRP A 97 13.92 2.86 22.04
C TRP A 97 13.21 1.53 21.76
N VAL A 98 12.31 1.53 20.78
CA VAL A 98 11.76 0.32 20.18
C VAL A 98 12.67 -0.08 19.03
N ARG A 99 12.89 -1.39 18.85
CA ARG A 99 13.69 -1.95 17.77
C ARG A 99 12.85 -2.90 16.95
N LEU A 100 12.84 -2.70 15.63
CA LEU A 100 12.25 -3.62 14.68
C LEU A 100 13.21 -4.77 14.39
N ASP A 101 12.67 -5.97 14.27
CA ASP A 101 13.42 -7.11 13.77
C ASP A 101 13.71 -6.93 12.26
N PRO A 102 14.99 -6.91 11.82
CA PRO A 102 15.33 -6.84 10.40
C PRO A 102 14.79 -8.03 9.58
N PHE A 103 14.51 -9.17 10.20
CA PHE A 103 13.98 -10.35 9.52
C PHE A 103 12.45 -10.41 9.49
N LEU A 104 11.76 -9.37 9.97
CA LEU A 104 10.30 -9.34 10.06
C LEU A 104 9.63 -9.64 8.72
N LEU A 105 9.98 -8.92 7.64
CA LEU A 105 9.36 -9.10 6.33
C LEU A 105 9.63 -10.49 5.73
N THR A 106 10.85 -11.01 5.91
CA THR A 106 11.23 -12.34 5.42
C THR A 106 10.39 -13.43 6.08
N ARG A 107 10.26 -13.39 7.41
CA ARG A 107 9.42 -14.32 8.17
C ARG A 107 7.95 -14.21 7.75
N THR A 108 7.47 -12.98 7.56
CA THR A 108 6.09 -12.73 7.11
C THR A 108 5.81 -13.33 5.75
N LEU A 109 6.68 -13.12 4.77
CA LEU A 109 6.47 -13.65 3.43
C LEU A 109 6.55 -15.17 3.38
N GLN A 110 7.37 -15.78 4.23
CA GLN A 110 7.38 -17.23 4.37
C GLN A 110 6.01 -17.75 4.87
N SER A 111 5.43 -17.12 5.89
CA SER A 111 4.11 -17.50 6.41
C SER A 111 2.98 -17.24 5.42
N LEU A 112 3.01 -16.10 4.70
CA LEU A 112 2.03 -15.79 3.65
C LEU A 112 2.11 -16.79 2.48
N ARG A 113 3.33 -17.19 2.06
CA ARG A 113 3.50 -18.23 1.01
C ARG A 113 2.92 -19.58 1.44
N VAL A 114 3.02 -19.93 2.72
CA VAL A 114 2.37 -21.15 3.25
C VAL A 114 0.84 -21.02 3.14
N ALA A 115 0.28 -19.84 3.39
CA ALA A 115 -1.16 -19.60 3.25
C ALA A 115 -1.64 -19.75 1.79
N VAL A 116 -0.95 -19.14 0.80
CA VAL A 116 -1.31 -19.27 -0.63
C VAL A 116 -1.29 -20.72 -1.11
N ASN A 117 -0.39 -21.55 -0.58
CA ASN A 117 -0.32 -22.98 -0.92
C ASN A 117 -1.42 -23.84 -0.26
N GLY A 118 -2.53 -23.24 0.16
CA GLY A 118 -3.70 -23.96 0.71
C GLY A 118 -3.55 -24.43 2.16
N HIS A 119 -2.51 -24.00 2.88
CA HIS A 119 -2.26 -24.39 4.28
C HIS A 119 -2.71 -23.30 5.27
N GLU A 120 -3.84 -22.64 4.99
CA GLU A 120 -4.35 -21.46 5.72
C GLU A 120 -4.46 -21.68 7.24
N ARG A 121 -4.98 -22.83 7.70
CA ARG A 121 -5.08 -23.13 9.14
C ARG A 121 -3.73 -23.15 9.86
N ARG A 122 -2.70 -23.67 9.20
CA ARG A 122 -1.34 -23.76 9.75
C ARG A 122 -0.67 -22.39 9.77
N ALA A 123 -0.89 -21.61 8.72
CA ALA A 123 -0.37 -20.25 8.60
C ALA A 123 -1.08 -19.28 9.55
N GLY A 124 -2.37 -19.48 9.85
CA GLY A 124 -3.20 -18.53 10.57
C GLY A 124 -2.68 -18.11 11.95
N GLN A 125 -2.15 -19.04 12.76
CA GLN A 125 -1.56 -18.69 14.07
C GLN A 125 -0.29 -17.85 13.91
N SER A 126 0.59 -18.23 12.98
CA SER A 126 1.80 -17.46 12.70
C SER A 126 1.48 -16.08 12.13
N ILE A 127 0.49 -15.99 11.23
CA ILE A 127 0.04 -14.74 10.63
C ILE A 127 -0.52 -13.78 11.67
N ARG A 128 -1.31 -14.27 12.64
CA ARG A 128 -1.81 -13.45 13.75
C ARG A 128 -0.68 -12.90 14.62
N ALA A 129 0.29 -13.74 15.00
CA ALA A 129 1.45 -13.30 15.78
C ALA A 129 2.29 -12.25 15.02
N LEU A 130 2.51 -12.47 13.71
CA LEU A 130 3.22 -11.52 12.86
C LEU A 130 2.44 -10.20 12.72
N MET A 131 1.12 -10.24 12.62
CA MET A 131 0.30 -9.03 12.56
C MET A 131 0.52 -8.13 13.77
N GLU A 132 0.59 -8.69 14.98
CA GLU A 132 0.89 -7.94 16.20
C GLU A 132 2.25 -7.22 16.11
N GLU A 133 3.26 -7.85 15.51
CA GLU A 133 4.58 -7.25 15.30
C GLU A 133 4.58 -6.08 14.29
N PHE A 134 3.57 -5.98 13.41
CA PHE A 134 3.44 -4.89 12.44
C PHE A 134 2.63 -3.70 12.97
N ILE A 135 1.79 -3.88 14.00
CA ILE A 135 0.92 -2.80 14.50
C ILE A 135 1.76 -1.59 14.92
N ASP A 136 2.71 -1.77 15.84
CA ASP A 136 3.52 -0.68 16.38
C ASP A 136 4.35 0.05 15.29
N PRO A 137 5.08 -0.65 14.39
CA PRO A 137 5.76 0.01 13.27
C PRO A 137 4.84 0.79 12.35
N VAL A 138 3.65 0.26 12.04
CA VAL A 138 2.68 0.94 11.15
C VAL A 138 2.13 2.20 11.83
N VAL A 139 1.77 2.12 13.11
CA VAL A 139 1.36 3.28 13.90
C VAL A 139 2.47 4.32 13.94
N ALA A 140 3.71 3.90 14.20
CA ALA A 140 4.86 4.81 14.24
C ALA A 140 5.12 5.53 12.91
N LEU A 141 4.90 4.85 11.77
CA LEU A 141 4.99 5.43 10.42
C LEU A 141 3.85 6.41 10.09
N GLN A 142 2.68 6.22 10.69
CA GLN A 142 1.50 7.08 10.53
C GLN A 142 1.61 8.33 11.39
N ASP A 143 2.07 8.17 12.64
CA ASP A 143 2.27 9.25 13.60
C ASP A 143 3.54 10.06 13.32
N GLY A 144 4.42 9.57 12.44
CA GLY A 144 5.68 10.20 12.09
C GLY A 144 6.77 10.07 13.16
N THR A 145 6.57 9.22 14.17
CA THR A 145 7.57 8.92 15.19
C THR A 145 8.70 8.04 14.67
N TRP A 146 8.42 7.26 13.62
CA TRP A 146 9.43 6.58 12.82
C TRP A 146 9.44 7.14 11.39
N SER A 147 10.59 7.68 10.97
CA SER A 147 10.81 8.16 9.61
C SER A 147 11.59 7.12 8.81
N THR A 148 11.13 6.85 7.60
CA THR A 148 11.77 5.95 6.64
C THR A 148 11.52 6.45 5.21
N ASP A 149 12.27 5.92 4.26
CA ASP A 149 12.09 6.25 2.85
C ASP A 149 10.73 5.75 2.34
N TYR A 150 10.15 6.48 1.40
CA TYR A 150 8.84 6.15 0.83
C TYR A 150 8.70 4.71 0.33
N PRO A 151 9.69 4.10 -0.37
CA PRO A 151 9.62 2.71 -0.80
C PRO A 151 9.43 1.74 0.38
N VAL A 152 10.16 1.96 1.47
CA VAL A 152 10.10 1.11 2.68
C VAL A 152 8.75 1.23 3.36
N LYS A 153 8.21 2.46 3.46
CA LYS A 153 6.86 2.69 3.98
C LYS A 153 5.81 1.96 3.14
N LYS A 154 5.91 2.02 1.81
CA LYS A 154 4.99 1.34 0.88
C LYS A 154 5.07 -0.18 1.02
N CYS A 155 6.29 -0.73 1.12
CA CYS A 155 6.52 -2.14 1.39
C CYS A 155 5.84 -2.59 2.70
N LEU A 156 6.13 -1.91 3.82
CA LEU A 156 5.58 -2.26 5.14
C LEU A 156 4.05 -2.21 5.17
N LEU A 157 3.46 -1.15 4.61
CA LEU A 157 2.01 -1.00 4.56
C LEU A 157 1.34 -2.07 3.70
N ALA A 158 1.95 -2.44 2.57
CA ALA A 158 1.43 -3.50 1.72
C ALA A 158 1.42 -4.84 2.45
N ILE A 159 2.52 -5.20 3.11
CA ILE A 159 2.61 -6.44 3.87
C ILE A 159 1.62 -6.47 5.04
N TYR A 160 1.46 -5.35 5.75
CA TYR A 160 0.44 -5.22 6.80
C TYR A 160 -0.97 -5.43 6.25
N ASN A 161 -1.30 -4.83 5.12
CA ASN A 161 -2.60 -5.00 4.47
C ASN A 161 -2.83 -6.46 4.06
N LEU A 162 -1.81 -7.15 3.52
CA LEU A 162 -1.90 -8.59 3.21
C LEU A 162 -2.18 -9.44 4.45
N LEU A 163 -1.47 -9.20 5.55
CA LEU A 163 -1.71 -9.89 6.82
C LEU A 163 -3.13 -9.65 7.31
N LYS A 164 -3.58 -8.40 7.28
CA LYS A 164 -4.93 -7.98 7.66
C LYS A 164 -6.00 -8.71 6.85
N SER A 165 -5.85 -8.74 5.52
CA SER A 165 -6.79 -9.43 4.62
C SER A 165 -6.92 -10.92 4.91
N VAL A 166 -5.81 -11.59 5.27
CA VAL A 166 -5.84 -13.03 5.59
C VAL A 166 -6.54 -13.28 6.92
N ILE A 167 -6.35 -12.41 7.92
CA ILE A 167 -6.99 -12.56 9.24
C ILE A 167 -8.49 -12.27 9.16
N GLU A 168 -8.86 -11.22 8.45
CA GLU A 168 -10.24 -10.72 8.35
C GLU A 168 -11.06 -11.41 7.26
N LYS A 169 -10.49 -12.36 6.49
CA LYS A 169 -11.13 -13.02 5.33
C LYS A 169 -12.57 -13.53 5.60
N ASP A 170 -12.83 -13.99 6.82
CA ASP A 170 -14.13 -14.56 7.23
C ASP A 170 -15.01 -13.57 8.03
N GLU A 171 -14.54 -12.33 8.24
CA GLU A 171 -15.28 -11.31 8.98
C GLU A 171 -16.24 -10.56 8.05
N ALA A 172 -17.44 -10.25 8.54
CA ALA A 172 -18.47 -9.54 7.76
C ALA A 172 -18.03 -8.12 7.35
N THR A 173 -16.99 -7.58 7.97
CA THR A 173 -16.40 -6.26 7.72
C THR A 173 -15.14 -6.31 6.85
N ALA A 174 -14.78 -7.48 6.31
CA ALA A 174 -13.59 -7.64 5.48
C ALA A 174 -13.59 -6.65 4.31
N ASP A 175 -12.54 -5.84 4.22
CA ASP A 175 -12.34 -4.97 3.07
C ASP A 175 -11.74 -5.78 1.90
N HIS A 176 -12.61 -6.14 0.94
CA HIS A 176 -12.24 -6.90 -0.24
C HIS A 176 -11.22 -6.18 -1.15
N GLY A 177 -10.98 -4.88 -0.95
CA GLY A 177 -10.02 -4.10 -1.74
C GLY A 177 -8.57 -4.19 -1.27
N LEU A 178 -8.29 -4.80 -0.13
CA LEU A 178 -6.95 -4.77 0.49
C LEU A 178 -5.86 -5.50 -0.31
N TYR A 179 -6.19 -6.57 -1.03
CA TYR A 179 -5.21 -7.24 -1.91
C TYR A 179 -4.79 -6.33 -3.06
N SER A 180 -5.75 -5.72 -3.75
CA SER A 180 -5.47 -4.75 -4.81
C SER A 180 -4.68 -3.54 -4.31
N LEU A 181 -5.07 -2.99 -3.15
CA LEU A 181 -4.32 -1.91 -2.51
C LEU A 181 -2.87 -2.32 -2.22
N SER A 182 -2.67 -3.54 -1.72
CA SER A 182 -1.34 -4.09 -1.45
C SER A 182 -0.52 -4.23 -2.73
N ILE A 183 -1.12 -4.70 -3.83
CA ILE A 183 -0.46 -4.76 -5.15
C ILE A 183 0.02 -3.38 -5.58
N GLY A 184 -0.87 -2.38 -5.53
CA GLY A 184 -0.50 -1.00 -5.88
C GLY A 184 0.65 -0.46 -5.04
N GLN A 185 0.61 -0.69 -3.72
CA GLN A 185 1.68 -0.28 -2.81
C GLN A 185 3.00 -1.02 -3.07
N LEU A 186 2.96 -2.30 -3.45
CA LEU A 186 4.16 -3.06 -3.82
C LEU A 186 4.77 -2.55 -5.14
N LEU A 187 3.94 -2.24 -6.12
CA LEU A 187 4.40 -1.65 -7.38
C LEU A 187 5.01 -0.27 -7.17
N ASP A 188 4.35 0.58 -6.37
CA ASP A 188 4.91 1.87 -5.94
C ASP A 188 6.27 1.68 -5.23
N CYS A 189 6.38 0.69 -4.36
CA CYS A 189 7.64 0.38 -3.67
C CYS A 189 8.75 0.03 -4.67
N LEU A 190 8.46 -0.82 -5.66
CA LEU A 190 9.44 -1.25 -6.65
C LEU A 190 9.88 -0.06 -7.53
N ASP A 191 8.93 0.72 -8.05
CA ASP A 191 9.19 1.89 -8.89
C ASP A 191 10.00 2.96 -8.15
N LEU A 192 9.54 3.35 -6.95
CA LEU A 192 10.18 4.41 -6.16
C LEU A 192 11.55 4.01 -5.58
N SER A 193 11.84 2.70 -5.48
CA SER A 193 13.14 2.23 -4.99
C SER A 193 14.29 2.51 -5.95
N GLY A 194 14.00 2.70 -7.24
CA GLY A 194 15.01 2.79 -8.30
C GLY A 194 15.81 1.50 -8.52
N LEU A 195 15.43 0.38 -7.88
CA LEU A 195 16.09 -0.92 -8.07
C LEU A 195 15.60 -1.64 -9.34
N TYR A 196 14.38 -1.34 -9.77
CA TYR A 196 13.75 -1.92 -10.93
C TYR A 196 13.29 -0.78 -11.85
N SER A 197 13.61 -0.89 -13.13
CA SER A 197 13.05 -0.04 -14.18
C SER A 197 11.58 -0.37 -14.45
N ALA A 198 10.86 0.56 -15.09
CA ALA A 198 9.48 0.33 -15.49
C ALA A 198 9.32 -0.92 -16.37
N ASP A 199 10.23 -1.12 -17.32
CA ASP A 199 10.25 -2.30 -18.22
C ASP A 199 10.47 -3.60 -17.44
N GLU A 200 11.33 -3.59 -16.42
CA GLU A 200 11.55 -4.75 -15.55
C GLU A 200 10.28 -5.07 -14.75
N ILE A 201 9.61 -4.06 -14.18
CA ILE A 201 8.35 -4.23 -13.45
C ILE A 201 7.26 -4.79 -14.38
N GLU A 202 7.13 -4.28 -15.61
CA GLU A 202 6.19 -4.80 -16.60
C GLU A 202 6.52 -6.27 -16.97
N ASN A 203 7.81 -6.59 -17.10
CA ASN A 203 8.24 -7.95 -17.35
C ASN A 203 7.89 -8.88 -16.18
N LEU A 204 8.04 -8.45 -14.93
CA LEU A 204 7.62 -9.22 -13.74
C LEU A 204 6.12 -9.56 -13.80
N LEU A 205 5.28 -8.57 -14.09
CA LEU A 205 3.84 -8.75 -14.24
C LEU A 205 3.48 -9.71 -15.39
N THR A 206 4.20 -9.60 -16.51
CA THR A 206 4.02 -10.47 -17.67
C THR A 206 4.40 -11.91 -17.37
N VAL A 207 5.52 -12.13 -16.66
CA VAL A 207 5.97 -13.46 -16.23
C VAL A 207 4.93 -14.11 -15.33
N TRP A 208 4.43 -13.39 -14.33
CA TRP A 208 3.38 -13.90 -13.44
C TRP A 208 2.08 -14.23 -14.19
N LYS A 209 1.67 -13.36 -15.13
CA LYS A 209 0.47 -13.58 -15.94
C LYS A 209 0.58 -14.83 -16.82
N LYS A 210 1.77 -15.08 -17.40
CA LYS A 210 2.05 -16.28 -18.20
C LYS A 210 2.00 -17.56 -17.37
N SER A 211 2.52 -17.55 -16.14
CA SER A 211 2.50 -18.74 -15.28
C SER A 211 1.08 -19.14 -14.85
N HIS A 212 0.16 -18.18 -14.77
CA HIS A 212 -1.22 -18.40 -14.35
C HIS A 212 -2.24 -18.47 -15.49
N ASN A 213 -1.80 -18.26 -16.74
CA ASN A 213 -2.65 -18.41 -17.93
C ASN A 213 -1.88 -19.02 -19.13
N PRO A 214 -1.51 -20.31 -19.05
CA PRO A 214 -0.68 -20.97 -20.07
C PRO A 214 -1.37 -21.10 -21.44
N GLY A 215 -2.69 -20.90 -21.54
CA GLY A 215 -3.47 -20.99 -22.77
C GLY A 215 -3.36 -19.79 -23.72
N SER A 216 -2.80 -18.66 -23.28
CA SER A 216 -2.72 -17.43 -24.10
C SER A 216 -1.64 -17.45 -25.21
N LEU A 217 -0.81 -18.49 -25.26
CA LEU A 217 0.22 -18.67 -26.31
C LEU A 217 -0.21 -19.59 -27.46
N ALA A 218 -1.40 -20.21 -27.39
CA ALA A 218 -1.85 -21.17 -28.40
C ALA A 218 -2.69 -20.55 -29.55
N SER A 219 -3.01 -19.26 -29.51
CA SER A 219 -3.87 -18.59 -30.52
C SER A 219 -3.12 -17.67 -31.50
N GLY A 220 -1.77 -17.73 -31.53
CA GLY A 220 -0.93 -16.80 -32.30
C GLY A 220 -0.08 -17.41 -33.41
N ILE A 221 -0.33 -18.65 -33.85
CA ILE A 221 0.32 -19.20 -35.05
C ILE A 221 -0.65 -19.05 -36.23
N PRO A 222 -0.44 -18.08 -37.14
CA PRO A 222 -1.13 -18.10 -38.42
C PRO A 222 -0.60 -19.30 -39.22
N VAL A 223 -1.52 -20.17 -39.66
CA VAL A 223 -1.27 -21.18 -40.70
C VAL A 223 -1.16 -20.47 -42.04
#